data_AF-A0A3M1YEG6-F1
#
_entry.id   AF-A0A3M1YEG6-F1
#
_cell.length_a   1.000
_cell.length_b   1.000
_cell.length_c   1.000
_cell.angle_alpha   90.00
_cell.angle_beta   90.00
_cell.angle_gamma   90.00
#
_symmetry.space_group_name_H-M   'P 1'
#
loop_
_entity.id
_entity.type
_entity.pdbx_description
1 polymer ?
#
loop_
_entity_poly.entity_id
_entity_poly.type
_entity_poly.pdbx_seq_one_letter_code
_entity_poly.pdbx_strand_id
1 'polypeptide(L)' 'MVKAVEWKEDCVRILDQSKLPQEVTYIDCTNHLMVADTIKTLKIRGAPAIGIAAAMGLARSAMDVKAKSYEEFL' A
#
# COMPACT_ATOMS: atom_id res chain seq x y z
N MET A 1 11.27 8.48 -13.12
CA MET A 1 11.90 7.81 -11.95
C MET A 1 10.97 6.70 -11.49
N VAL A 2 11.47 5.48 -11.28
CA VAL A 2 10.68 4.36 -10.76
C VAL A 2 10.47 4.56 -9.26
N LYS A 3 9.22 4.66 -8.81
CA LYS A 3 8.89 4.74 -7.39
C LYS A 3 8.57 3.35 -6.84
N ALA A 4 9.09 3.03 -5.65
CA ALA A 4 8.78 1.77 -4.97
C ALA A 4 7.34 1.74 -4.43
N VAL A 5 6.85 2.90 -3.98
CA VAL A 5 5.48 3.14 -3.50
C VAL A 5 5.05 4.51 -4.00
N GLU A 6 3.82 4.64 -4.47
CA GLU A 6 3.19 5.94 -4.69
C GLU A 6 1.70 5.90 -4.38
N TRP A 7 1.18 7.04 -3.94
CA TRP A 7 -0.26 7.25 -3.93
C TRP A 7 -0.70 7.59 -5.34
N LYS A 8 -1.64 6.83 -5.90
CA LYS A 8 -2.18 7.09 -7.24
C LYS A 8 -3.69 6.98 -7.22
N GLU A 9 -4.35 8.07 -7.58
CA GLU A 9 -5.82 8.17 -7.54
C GLU A 9 -6.31 7.81 -6.13
N ASP A 10 -7.03 6.70 -5.99
CA ASP A 10 -7.54 6.18 -4.72
C ASP A 10 -6.90 4.82 -4.36
N CYS A 11 -5.64 4.61 -4.69
CA CYS A 11 -4.93 3.39 -4.33
C CYS A 11 -3.46 3.65 -3.94
N VAL A 12 -2.90 2.69 -3.20
CA VAL A 12 -1.47 2.60 -2.93
C VAL A 12 -0.86 1.73 -4.02
N ARG A 13 -0.16 2.37 -4.96
CA ARG A 13 0.52 1.69 -6.06
C ARG A 13 1.91 1.25 -5.62
N ILE A 14 2.17 -0.04 -5.70
CA ILE A 14 3.41 -0.67 -5.24
C ILE A 14 4.14 -1.31 -6.42
N LEU A 15 5.44 -1.05 -6.56
CA LEU A 15 6.30 -1.75 -7.52
C LEU A 15 6.47 -3.22 -7.07
N ASP A 16 6.18 -4.18 -7.94
CA ASP A 16 6.43 -5.60 -7.66
C ASP A 16 7.91 -5.94 -7.80
N GLN A 17 8.64 -5.85 -6.68
CA GLN A 17 10.06 -6.15 -6.63
C GLN A 17 10.40 -7.63 -6.84
N SER A 18 9.42 -8.53 -6.81
CA SER A 18 9.62 -9.96 -7.10
C SER A 18 9.83 -10.25 -8.58
N LYS A 19 9.41 -9.32 -9.45
CA LYS A 19 9.53 -9.41 -10.92
C LYS A 19 10.78 -8.74 -11.47
N LEU A 20 11.51 -8.00 -10.64
CA LEU A 20 12.75 -7.36 -11.05
C LEU A 20 13.91 -8.38 -11.11
N PRO A 21 14.86 -8.20 -12.06
CA PRO A 21 14.94 -7.12 -13.05
C PRO A 21 14.16 -7.37 -14.35
N GLN A 22 13.46 -8.50 -14.49
CA GLN A 22 12.85 -8.94 -15.75
C GLN A 22 11.70 -8.05 -16.21
N GLU A 23 10.88 -7.56 -15.27
CA GLU A 23 9.68 -6.80 -15.59
C GLU A 23 9.41 -5.72 -14.53
N VAL A 24 9.01 -4.53 -15.00
CA VAL A 24 8.56 -3.42 -14.14
C VAL A 24 7.04 -3.43 -14.13
N THR A 25 6.45 -4.06 -13.11
CA THR A 25 5.00 -4.12 -12.90
C THR A 25 4.60 -3.50 -11.57
N TYR A 26 3.35 -3.06 -11.51
CA TYR A 26 2.79 -2.37 -10.36
C TYR A 26 1.52 -3.09 -9.87
N ILE A 27 1.30 -3.03 -8.56
CA ILE A 27 0.13 -3.58 -7.88
C ILE A 27 -0.61 -2.41 -7.25
N ASP A 28 -1.83 -2.19 -7.69
CA ASP A 28 -2.71 -1.15 -7.17
C ASP A 28 -3.50 -1.70 -5.98
N CYS A 29 -3.12 -1.29 -4.77
CA CYS A 29 -3.76 -1.74 -3.53
C CYS A 29 -4.88 -0.77 -3.13
N THR A 30 -6.12 -1.24 -3.16
CA THR A 30 -7.31 -0.42 -2.84
C THR A 30 -7.72 -0.51 -1.36
N ASN A 31 -7.10 -1.40 -0.59
CA ASN A 31 -7.34 -1.56 0.85
C ASN A 31 -6.08 -2.04 1.59
N HIS A 32 -6.07 -1.95 2.92
CA HIS A 32 -4.94 -2.36 3.76
C HIS A 32 -4.59 -3.85 3.66
N LEU A 33 -5.55 -4.74 3.35
CA LEU A 33 -5.28 -6.19 3.23
C LEU A 33 -4.40 -6.48 2.03
N MET A 34 -4.62 -5.80 0.90
CA MET A 34 -3.75 -5.89 -0.28
C MET A 34 -2.34 -5.39 0.03
N VAL A 35 -2.21 -4.25 0.72
CA VAL A 35 -0.90 -3.74 1.15
C VAL A 35 -0.19 -4.76 2.05
N ALA A 36 -0.90 -5.32 3.03
CA ALA A 36 -0.34 -6.34 3.92
C ALA A 36 0.12 -7.60 3.17
N ASP A 37 -0.61 -8.05 2.14
CA ASP A 37 -0.18 -9.14 1.26
C ASP A 37 1.14 -8.80 0.57
N THR A 38 1.27 -7.61 -0.03
CA THR A 38 2.51 -7.23 -0.72
C THR A 38 3.75 -7.26 0.18
N ILE A 39 3.61 -6.90 1.46
CA ILE A 39 4.67 -6.96 2.47
C ILE A 39 4.98 -8.42 2.83
N LYS A 40 3.95 -9.22 3.14
CA LYS A 40 4.09 -10.63 3.54
C LYS A 40 4.71 -11.49 2.45
N THR A 41 4.36 -11.24 1.19
CA THR A 41 4.87 -12.00 0.03
C THR A 41 6.12 -11.36 -0.57
N LEU A 42 6.73 -10.37 0.10
CA LEU A 42 7.96 -9.69 -0.34
C LEU A 42 7.89 -9.05 -1.74
N LYS A 43 6.67 -8.73 -2.22
CA LYS A 43 6.47 -7.93 -3.44
C LYS A 43 6.96 -6.49 -3.21
N ILE A 44 6.87 -6.02 -1.96
CA ILE A 44 7.60 -4.85 -1.46
C ILE A 44 8.52 -5.24 -0.30
N ARG A 45 9.71 -4.64 -0.28
CA ARG A 45 10.73 -4.86 0.75
C ARG A 45 11.62 -3.64 0.92
N GLY A 46 12.40 -3.64 2.01
CA GLY A 46 13.21 -2.53 2.47
C GLY A 46 12.48 -1.73 3.55
N ALA A 47 13.12 -1.54 4.72
CA ALA A 47 12.45 -0.98 5.90
C ALA A 47 11.75 0.38 5.64
N PRO A 48 12.36 1.35 4.93
CA PRO A 48 11.68 2.60 4.60
C PRO A 48 10.46 2.40 3.69
N ALA A 49 10.56 1.54 2.67
CA ALA A 49 9.49 1.29 1.72
C ALA A 49 8.29 0.58 2.38
N ILE A 50 8.56 -0.38 3.27
CA ILE A 50 7.54 -1.05 4.08
C ILE A 50 6.79 -0.02 4.95
N GLY A 51 7.51 0.88 5.62
CA GLY A 51 6.90 1.93 6.44
C GLY A 51 5.98 2.84 5.64
N ILE A 52 6.44 3.31 4.47
CA ILE A 52 5.65 4.15 3.57
C ILE A 52 4.39 3.41 3.09
N ALA A 53 4.54 2.15 2.63
CA ALA A 53 3.42 1.36 2.16
C ALA A 53 2.38 1.12 3.25
N ALA A 54 2.81 0.76 4.46
CA ALA A 54 1.92 0.55 5.61
C ALA A 54 1.17 1.83 5.99
N ALA A 55 1.86 2.98 6.06
CA ALA A 55 1.25 4.27 6.37
C ALA A 55 0.21 4.68 5.30
N MET A 56 0.54 4.53 4.02
CA MET A 56 -0.40 4.79 2.93
C MET A 56 -1.59 3.82 2.94
N GLY A 57 -1.36 2.53 3.22
CA GLY A 57 -2.44 1.54 3.32
C GLY A 57 -3.44 1.84 4.43
N LEU A 58 -2.94 2.31 5.59
CA LEU A 58 -3.77 2.79 6.69
C LEU A 58 -4.58 4.03 6.28
N ALA A 59 -3.92 5.04 5.70
CA ALA A 59 -4.57 6.27 5.26
C ALA A 59 -5.67 6.01 4.22
N ARG A 60 -5.43 5.09 3.27
CA ARG A 60 -6.44 4.69 2.29
C ARG A 60 -7.64 4.01 2.92
N SER A 61 -7.40 3.11 3.87
CA SER A 61 -8.48 2.38 4.54
C SER A 61 -9.32 3.30 5.44
N ALA A 62 -8.70 4.35 5.99
CA ALA A 62 -9.41 5.39 6.72
C ALA A 62 -10.45 6.13 5.85
N MET A 63 -10.27 6.18 4.53
CA MET A 63 -11.26 6.78 3.62
C MET A 63 -12.56 5.96 3.50
N ASP A 64 -12.52 4.67 3.85
CA ASP A 64 -13.70 3.79 3.82
C ASP A 64 -14.48 3.81 5.13
N VAL A 65 -13.93 4.41 6.20
CA VAL A 65 -14.56 4.51 7.51
C VAL A 65 -15.89 5.27 7.41
N LYS A 66 -16.94 4.69 7.98
CA LYS A 66 -18.30 5.26 8.03
C LYS A 66 -18.69 5.83 9.39
N ALA A 67 -17.80 5.73 10.37
CA ALA A 67 -17.98 6.31 11.70
C ALA A 67 -18.26 7.81 11.58
N LYS A 68 -19.31 8.26 12.29
CA LYS A 68 -19.75 9.66 12.32
C LYS A 68 -19.27 10.39 13.56
N SER A 69 -18.71 9.68 14.53
CA SER A 69 -18.08 10.23 15.73
C SER A 69 -16.77 9.51 16.04
N TYR A 70 -16.01 10.06 16.99
CA TYR A 70 -14.77 9.44 17.46
C TYR A 70 -15.05 8.13 18.21
N GLU A 71 -16.14 8.06 18.96
CA GLU A 71 -16.58 6.87 19.69
C GLU A 71 -16.99 5.73 18.75
N GLU A 72 -17.56 6.04 17.58
CA GLU A 72 -17.86 5.03 16.54
C GLU A 72 -16.60 4.54 15.80
N PHE A 73 -15.51 5.32 15.85
CA PHE A 73 -14.25 4.98 15.18
C PHE A 73 -13.34 4.09 16.04
N LEU A 74 -13.35 4.29 17.36
CA LEU A 74 -12.58 3.50 18.33
C LEU A 74 -13.17 2.09 18.53
#